data_AF-A0A953Q6A7-F1
#
_entry.id   AF-A0A953Q6A7-F1
#
_cell.length_a   1.000
_cell.length_b   1.000
_cell.length_c   1.000
_cell.angle_alpha   90.00
_cell.angle_beta   90.00
_cell.angle_gamma   90.00
#
_symmetry.space_group_name_H-M   'P 1'
#
loop_
_entity.id
_entity.type
_entity.pdbx_description
1 polymer ?
#
loop_
_entity_poly.entity_id
_entity_poly.type
_entity_poly.pdbx_seq_one_letter_code
_entity_poly.pdbx_strand_id
1 'polypeptide(L)'
;MTAPTTLFRPFARLVRIMVLGRELEVPDNNVLLRCLQYLAPEEVSYGRFCWNEDCQYCRVTYDLGEGTPARTAISCKLMVQDGMRVREAATEIRHCLRNLNSGKQPPVPDPGSY
;
A
#
# COMPACT_ATOMS: atom_id res chain seq x y z
N MET A 1 3.40 27.86 13.70
CA MET A 1 2.65 26.61 13.97
C MET A 1 2.86 25.72 12.76
N THR A 2 3.74 24.73 12.85
CA THR A 2 3.99 23.78 11.77
C THR A 2 2.74 22.90 11.69
N ALA A 3 2.06 22.88 10.54
CA ALA A 3 0.91 22.00 10.34
C ALA A 3 1.32 20.55 10.68
N PRO A 4 0.46 19.75 11.33
CA PRO A 4 0.76 18.35 11.59
C PRO A 4 1.12 17.67 10.26
N THR A 5 2.31 17.08 10.20
CA THR A 5 2.79 16.38 9.01
C THR A 5 1.95 15.11 8.89
N THR A 6 0.88 15.17 8.10
CA THR A 6 0.00 14.01 7.89
C THR A 6 0.82 12.85 7.34
N LEU A 7 0.67 11.67 7.94
CA LEU A 7 1.42 10.46 7.57
C LEU A 7 1.20 10.06 6.10
N PHE A 8 0.02 10.37 5.57
CA PHE A 8 -0.34 10.25 4.16
C PHE A 8 -0.18 11.59 3.44
N ARG A 9 0.20 11.52 2.17
CA ARG A 9 0.05 12.67 1.28
C ARG A 9 -1.45 12.98 1.15
N PRO A 10 -1.84 14.26 1.02
CA PRO A 10 -3.21 14.61 0.71
C PRO A 10 -3.72 13.82 -0.48
N PHE A 11 -4.82 13.09 -0.28
CA PHE A 11 -5.46 12.24 -1.27
C PHE A 11 -6.91 12.72 -1.45
N ALA A 12 -7.38 12.73 -2.69
CA ALA A 12 -8.70 13.24 -3.04
C ALA A 12 -9.76 12.13 -3.06
N ARG A 13 -9.33 10.88 -3.25
CA ARG A 13 -10.20 9.72 -3.38
C ARG A 13 -9.47 8.44 -3.03
N LEU A 14 -10.23 7.35 -2.91
CA LEU A 14 -9.65 6.01 -2.92
C LEU A 14 -9.60 5.48 -4.36
N VAL A 15 -8.53 4.76 -4.69
CA VAL A 15 -8.37 4.01 -5.95
C VAL A 15 -8.50 2.53 -5.68
N ARG A 16 -9.07 1.79 -6.64
CA ARG A 16 -9.22 0.34 -6.53
C ARG A 16 -7.96 -0.35 -7.03
N ILE A 17 -7.38 -1.18 -6.18
CA ILE A 17 -6.23 -2.01 -6.51
C ILE A 17 -6.50 -3.46 -6.15
N MET A 18 -5.76 -4.37 -6.79
CA MET A 18 -5.77 -5.78 -6.42
C MET A 18 -4.45 -6.12 -5.74
N VAL A 19 -4.49 -6.66 -4.53
CA VAL A 19 -3.31 -7.11 -3.79
C VAL A 19 -3.43 -8.59 -3.49
N LEU A 20 -2.53 -9.39 -4.08
CA LEU A 20 -2.48 -10.84 -3.89
C LEU A 20 -3.85 -11.52 -4.11
N GLY A 21 -4.57 -11.08 -5.15
CA GLY A 21 -5.88 -11.59 -5.53
C GLY A 21 -7.07 -11.00 -4.77
N ARG A 22 -6.85 -10.02 -3.88
CA ARG A 22 -7.91 -9.32 -3.13
C ARG A 22 -8.10 -7.92 -3.67
N GLU A 23 -9.34 -7.54 -3.95
CA GLU A 23 -9.66 -6.17 -4.36
C GLU A 23 -9.82 -5.28 -3.11
N LEU A 24 -9.12 -4.14 -3.09
CA LEU A 24 -9.03 -3.22 -1.95
C LEU A 24 -9.02 -1.78 -2.45
N GLU A 25 -9.49 -0.85 -1.63
CA GLU A 25 -9.42 0.59 -1.91
C GLU A 25 -8.31 1.24 -1.08
N VAL A 26 -7.52 2.12 -1.69
CA VAL A 26 -6.41 2.78 -1.00
C VAL A 26 -6.31 4.26 -1.39
N PRO A 27 -5.76 5.13 -0.53
CA PRO A 27 -5.63 6.55 -0.84
C PRO A 27 -4.81 6.76 -2.11
N ASP A 28 -5.35 7.57 -3.03
CA ASP A 28 -4.61 7.99 -4.22
C ASP A 28 -3.40 8.88 -3.85
N ASN A 29 -2.55 9.18 -4.83
CA ASN A 29 -1.39 10.06 -4.63
C ASN A 29 -0.43 9.63 -3.50
N ASN A 30 -0.41 8.35 -3.16
CA ASN A 30 0.47 7.78 -2.14
C ASN A 30 1.34 6.65 -2.72
N VAL A 31 2.48 6.40 -2.07
CA VAL A 31 3.30 5.24 -2.43
C VAL A 31 2.64 3.96 -1.94
N LEU A 32 2.86 2.85 -2.64
CA LEU A 32 2.22 1.58 -2.37
C LEU A 32 2.44 1.12 -0.93
N LEU A 33 3.64 1.30 -0.35
CA LEU A 33 3.87 0.90 1.04
C LEU A 33 3.03 1.71 2.04
N ARG A 34 2.76 3.00 1.77
CA ARG A 34 1.81 3.79 2.57
C ARG A 34 0.39 3.27 2.39
N CYS A 35 0.01 2.90 1.16
CA CYS A 35 -1.30 2.29 0.90
C CYS A 35 -1.46 0.94 1.64
N LEU A 36 -0.40 0.14 1.74
CA LEU A 36 -0.41 -1.08 2.54
C LEU A 36 -0.49 -0.78 4.05
N GLN A 37 0.18 0.27 4.52
CA GLN A 37 0.04 0.75 5.90
C GLN A 37 -1.37 1.26 6.20
N TYR A 38 -2.04 1.89 5.25
CA TYR A 38 -3.45 2.27 5.40
C TYR A 38 -4.34 1.03 5.63
N LEU A 39 -4.04 -0.08 4.96
CA LEU A 39 -4.79 -1.33 5.08
C LEU A 39 -4.43 -2.13 6.35
N ALA A 40 -3.17 -2.12 6.76
CA ALA A 40 -2.65 -2.80 7.94
C ALA A 40 -1.76 -1.85 8.76
N PRO A 41 -2.37 -0.91 9.52
CA PRO A 41 -1.65 0.19 10.17
C PRO A 41 -0.58 -0.29 11.15
N GLU A 42 -0.90 -1.25 12.01
CA GLU A 42 0.04 -1.73 13.00
C GLU A 42 1.13 -2.59 12.35
N GLU A 43 0.74 -3.58 11.55
CA GLU A 43 1.67 -4.56 11.01
C GLU A 43 2.69 -3.94 10.05
N VAL A 44 2.31 -2.94 9.25
CA VAL A 44 3.25 -2.27 8.35
C VAL A 44 4.08 -1.22 9.09
N SER A 45 3.53 -0.54 10.10
CA SER A 45 4.29 0.44 10.90
C SER A 45 5.41 -0.23 11.69
N TYR A 46 5.15 -1.43 12.23
CA TYR A 46 6.11 -2.21 13.00
C TYR A 46 6.88 -3.25 12.16
N GLY A 47 6.61 -3.31 10.85
CA GLY A 47 7.32 -4.18 9.92
C GLY A 47 8.77 -3.75 9.69
N ARG A 48 9.59 -4.65 9.15
CA ARG A 48 11.03 -4.42 8.89
C ARG A 48 11.29 -3.56 7.65
N PHE A 49 10.61 -2.43 7.51
CA PHE A 49 10.76 -1.55 6.36
C PHE A 49 11.65 -0.35 6.65
N CYS A 50 12.66 -0.15 5.81
CA CYS A 50 13.56 1.01 5.86
C CYS A 50 12.97 2.31 5.28
N TRP A 51 11.88 2.23 4.50
CA TRP A 51 11.24 3.35 3.77
C TRP A 51 12.14 4.14 2.78
N ASN A 52 13.39 3.72 2.59
CA ASN A 52 14.41 4.43 1.81
C ASN A 52 15.03 3.58 0.69
N GLU A 53 14.36 2.49 0.28
CA GLU A 53 14.74 1.55 -0.79
C GLU A 53 15.93 0.60 -0.55
N ASP A 54 16.59 0.70 0.60
CA ASP A 54 17.82 -0.06 0.89
C ASP A 54 17.56 -1.54 1.23
N CYS A 55 16.65 -1.85 2.16
CA CYS A 55 16.41 -3.23 2.61
C CYS A 55 15.73 -4.13 1.57
N GLN A 56 15.02 -3.53 0.60
CA GLN A 56 14.21 -4.21 -0.42
C GLN A 56 13.14 -5.19 0.10
N TYR A 57 12.85 -5.24 1.40
CA TYR A 57 11.80 -6.09 1.98
C TYR A 57 10.39 -5.68 1.58
N CYS A 58 10.23 -4.52 0.94
CA CYS A 58 8.97 -4.08 0.33
C CYS A 58 8.92 -4.27 -1.20
N ARG A 59 9.74 -5.17 -1.76
CA ARG A 59 9.70 -5.53 -3.19
C ARG A 59 8.37 -6.17 -3.56
N VAL A 60 7.82 -5.77 -4.70
CA VAL A 60 6.59 -6.30 -5.30
C VAL A 60 6.75 -6.51 -6.79
N THR A 61 5.96 -7.43 -7.33
CA THR A 61 5.72 -7.56 -8.76
C THR A 61 4.25 -7.23 -9.04
N TYR A 62 4.03 -6.29 -9.95
CA TYR A 62 2.71 -5.75 -10.23
C TYR A 62 2.51 -5.52 -11.73
N ASP A 63 1.25 -5.37 -12.12
CA ASP A 63 0.83 -4.91 -13.44
C ASP A 63 -0.22 -3.78 -13.29
N LEU A 64 -0.56 -3.11 -14.39
CA LEU A 64 -1.50 -1.98 -14.43
C LEU A 64 -2.86 -2.37 -15.02
N GLY A 65 -3.27 -3.62 -14.83
CA GLY A 65 -4.52 -4.16 -15.37
C GLY A 65 -4.29 -5.29 -16.37
N GLU A 66 -5.40 -5.89 -16.82
CA GLU A 66 -5.36 -7.07 -17.68
C GLU A 66 -4.66 -6.81 -19.01
N GLY A 67 -3.81 -7.76 -19.43
CA GLY A 67 -2.99 -7.61 -20.64
C GLY A 67 -1.78 -6.68 -20.52
N THR A 68 -1.55 -6.02 -19.37
CA THR A 68 -0.36 -5.17 -19.17
C THR A 68 0.86 -5.98 -18.70
N PRO A 69 2.09 -5.58 -19.08
CA PRO A 69 3.30 -6.30 -18.69
C PRO A 69 3.56 -6.19 -17.19
N ALA A 70 3.98 -7.30 -16.58
CA ALA A 70 4.40 -7.34 -15.19
C ALA A 70 5.74 -6.60 -14.98
N ARG A 71 5.86 -5.89 -13.86
CA ARG A 71 7.01 -5.09 -13.46
C ARG A 71 7.35 -5.35 -12.01
N THR A 72 8.64 -5.34 -11.69
CA THR A 72 9.12 -5.42 -10.31
C THR A 72 9.55 -4.04 -9.83
N ALA A 73 9.13 -3.66 -8.63
CA ALA A 73 9.47 -2.38 -8.02
C ALA A 73 9.57 -2.47 -6.49
N ILE A 74 10.01 -1.38 -5.87
CA ILE A 74 10.09 -1.20 -4.43
C ILE A 74 8.88 -0.39 -3.95
N SER A 75 8.02 -0.99 -3.11
CA SER A 75 6.72 -0.39 -2.74
C SER A 75 6.83 0.96 -2.04
N CYS A 76 7.94 1.24 -1.33
CA CYS A 76 8.12 2.54 -0.66
C CYS A 76 8.44 3.69 -1.63
N LYS A 77 8.68 3.40 -2.92
CA LYS A 77 8.91 4.39 -3.99
C LYS A 77 7.92 4.26 -5.15
N LEU A 78 7.15 3.18 -5.20
CA LEU A 78 6.15 2.94 -6.23
C LEU A 78 4.89 3.74 -5.92
N MET A 79 4.50 4.67 -6.79
CA MET A 79 3.20 5.36 -6.69
C MET A 79 2.06 4.42 -7.05
N VAL A 80 0.99 4.44 -6.25
CA VAL A 80 -0.22 3.66 -6.54
C VAL A 80 -0.96 4.25 -7.74
N GLN A 81 -1.59 3.38 -8.53
CA GLN A 81 -2.43 3.75 -9.66
C GLN A 81 -3.72 2.95 -9.62
N ASP A 82 -4.80 3.55 -10.11
CA ASP A 82 -6.09 2.88 -10.23
C ASP A 82 -5.98 1.67 -11.17
N GLY A 83 -6.56 0.54 -10.77
CA GLY A 83 -6.45 -0.73 -11.51
C GLY A 83 -5.10 -1.45 -11.35
N MET A 84 -4.18 -0.95 -10.52
CA MET A 84 -2.92 -1.65 -10.21
C MET A 84 -3.18 -3.02 -9.58
N ARG A 85 -2.46 -4.05 -10.03
CA ARG A 85 -2.56 -5.42 -9.50
C ARG A 85 -1.20 -5.92 -9.01
N VAL A 86 -1.03 -6.00 -7.70
CA VAL A 86 0.13 -6.62 -7.05
C VAL A 86 -0.05 -8.13 -7.08
N ARG A 87 0.76 -8.79 -7.91
CA ARG A 87 0.73 -10.25 -8.15
C ARG A 87 1.61 -11.00 -7.16
N GLU A 88 2.77 -10.43 -6.86
CA GLU A 88 3.72 -10.99 -5.91
C GLU A 88 4.25 -9.90 -5.00
N ALA A 89 4.64 -10.30 -3.79
CA ALA A 89 5.17 -9.44 -2.77
C ALA A 89 6.21 -10.20 -1.95
N ALA A 90 7.21 -9.49 -1.43
CA ALA A 90 8.18 -10.05 -0.49
C ALA A 90 7.50 -10.60 0.77
N THR A 91 8.20 -11.53 1.45
CA THR A 91 7.70 -12.22 2.64
C THR A 91 7.20 -11.27 3.73
N GLU A 92 7.91 -10.15 3.96
CA GLU A 92 7.53 -9.16 4.97
C GLU A 92 6.16 -8.53 4.65
N ILE A 93 5.93 -8.11 3.41
CA ILE A 93 4.61 -7.61 2.99
C ILE A 93 3.52 -8.67 3.17
N ARG A 94 3.77 -9.92 2.72
CA ARG A 94 2.80 -11.00 2.88
C ARG A 94 2.47 -11.26 4.35
N HIS A 95 3.47 -11.16 5.22
CA HIS A 95 3.31 -11.30 6.66
C HIS A 95 2.46 -10.18 7.25
N CYS A 96 2.70 -8.92 6.88
CA CYS A 96 1.90 -7.79 7.36
C CYS A 96 0.44 -7.87 6.92
N LEU A 97 0.18 -8.36 5.70
CA LEU A 97 -1.17 -8.42 5.13
C LEU A 97 -1.93 -9.71 5.46
N ARG A 98 -1.36 -10.61 6.27
CA ARG A 98 -1.93 -11.94 6.54
C ARG A 98 -3.34 -11.89 7.16
N ASN A 99 -3.60 -10.86 7.97
CA ASN A 99 -4.84 -10.67 8.72
C ASN A 99 -5.88 -9.82 7.97
N LEU A 100 -5.62 -9.42 6.73
CA LEU A 100 -6.62 -8.71 5.93
C LEU A 100 -7.76 -9.67 5.60
N ASN A 101 -8.75 -9.75 6.48
CA ASN A 101 -9.91 -10.61 6.33
C ASN A 101 -10.69 -10.22 5.08
N SER A 102 -10.88 -11.18 4.18
CA SER A 102 -11.59 -11.04 2.92
C SER A 102 -13.02 -10.52 3.17
N GLY A 103 -13.26 -9.21 3.01
CA GLY A 103 -14.62 -8.67 2.92
C GLY A 103 -14.94 -7.42 3.74
N LYS A 104 -14.04 -6.89 4.58
CA LYS A 104 -14.23 -5.57 5.20
C LYS A 104 -12.98 -4.72 5.03
N GLN A 105 -13.09 -3.72 4.16
CA GLN A 105 -12.23 -2.54 4.16
C GLN A 105 -12.18 -2.00 5.61
N PRO A 106 -11.00 -1.75 6.21
CA PRO A 106 -10.94 -1.04 7.48
C PRO A 106 -11.63 0.33 7.31
N PRO A 107 -12.34 0.83 8.34
CA PRO A 107 -13.00 2.14 8.25
C PRO A 107 -11.95 3.18 7.86
N VAL A 108 -12.30 4.04 6.89
CA VAL A 108 -11.45 5.13 6.45
C VAL A 108 -11.12 5.97 7.69
N PRO A 109 -9.85 6.07 8.13
CA PRO A 109 -9.50 6.89 9.27
C PRO A 109 -9.82 8.35 8.94
N ASP A 110 -10.46 9.05 9.87
CA ASP A 110 -10.81 10.45 9.69
C ASP A 110 -9.55 11.28 9.35
N PRO A 111 -9.65 12.23 8.40
CA PRO A 111 -8.56 13.13 8.04
C PRO A 111 -8.25 14.05 9.23
N GLY A 112 -7.40 13.57 10.13
CA GLY A 112 -7.11 14.19 11.43
C GLY A 112 -6.59 13.21 12.49
N SER A 113 -6.62 11.90 12.21
CA SER A 113 -6.26 10.84 13.16
C SER A 113 -4.75 10.47 13.19
N TYR A 114 -3.89 11.23 12.50
CA TYR A 114 -2.44 10.96 12.39
C TYR A 114 -1.59 12.20 12.63
#